data_AF-A0A9Q4JHV3-F1
#
_entry.id   AF-A0A9Q4JHV3-F1
#
_cell.length_a   1.000
_cell.length_b   1.000
_cell.length_c   1.000
_cell.angle_alpha   90.00
_cell.angle_beta   90.00
_cell.angle_gamma   90.00
#
_symmetry.space_group_name_H-M   'P 1'
#
loop_
_entity.id
_entity.type
_entity.pdbx_description
1 polymer ?
#
loop_
_entity_poly.entity_id
_entity_poly.type
_entity_poly.pdbx_seq_one_letter_code
_entity_poly.pdbx_strand_id
1 'polypeptide(L)'
;MKEEMKSLVYQIKNYVDIGINCHHLYLLKCKEMQLLFKHFYTQEEIAQIFYMSLGNSPLFVEIILGNYSKVKTSKELAHLLGYSMRQFEKLFKENFDETPYKWMQERKVKQILQKLKDPDIPLKQIMYEFKFNTSSHFNFYCKKHLGGTPMQVRNGHKDNLISK
;
A
#
# COMPACT_ATOMS: atom_id res chain seq x y z
N MET A 1 -26.44 4.93 5.50
CA MET A 1 -26.07 5.97 6.50
C MET A 1 -27.13 5.95 7.60
N LYS A 2 -26.73 5.89 8.88
CA LYS A 2 -27.64 5.83 10.05
C LYS A 2 -28.28 7.20 10.30
N GLU A 3 -29.43 7.21 10.97
CA GLU A 3 -30.29 8.40 11.12
C GLU A 3 -29.60 9.55 11.85
N GLU A 4 -28.76 9.25 12.85
CA GLU A 4 -28.02 10.23 13.63
C GLU A 4 -27.06 11.03 12.73
N MET A 5 -26.37 10.34 11.82
CA MET A 5 -25.48 10.97 10.85
C MET A 5 -26.26 11.77 9.80
N LYS A 6 -27.42 11.27 9.33
CA LYS A 6 -28.26 12.01 8.39
C LYS A 6 -28.74 13.34 8.99
N SER A 7 -29.15 13.32 10.26
CA SER A 7 -29.56 14.52 10.99
C SER A 7 -28.44 15.56 11.05
N LEU A 8 -27.22 15.12 11.38
CA LEU A 8 -26.04 15.99 11.39
C LEU A 8 -25.76 16.61 10.02
N VAL A 9 -25.78 15.80 8.95
CA VAL A 9 -25.54 16.28 7.59
C VAL A 9 -26.62 17.28 7.15
N TYR A 10 -27.89 17.04 7.51
CA TYR A 10 -28.97 17.97 7.22
C TYR A 10 -28.79 19.31 7.92
N GLN A 11 -28.36 19.31 9.18
CA GLN A 11 -28.05 20.53 9.92
C GLN A 11 -26.89 21.31 9.28
N ILE A 12 -25.79 20.64 8.92
CA ILE A 12 -24.64 21.27 8.26
C ILE A 12 -25.08 21.89 6.94
N LYS A 13 -25.86 21.16 6.13
CA LYS A 13 -26.39 21.68 4.86
C LYS A 13 -27.23 22.94 5.10
N ASN A 14 -28.17 22.89 6.05
CA ASN A 14 -29.01 24.04 6.37
C ASN A 14 -28.18 25.26 6.77
N TYR A 15 -27.11 25.09 7.57
CA TYR A 15 -26.22 26.19 7.96
C TYR A 15 -25.48 26.80 6.78
N VAL A 16 -25.03 25.97 5.84
CA VAL A 16 -24.38 26.42 4.61
C VAL A 16 -25.39 27.19 3.74
N ASP A 17 -26.60 26.66 3.58
CA ASP A 17 -27.66 27.26 2.76
C ASP A 17 -28.09 28.64 3.26
N ILE A 18 -28.09 28.86 4.58
CA ILE A 18 -28.36 30.19 5.19
C ILE A 18 -27.12 31.08 5.34
N GLY A 19 -25.95 30.63 4.86
CA GLY A 19 -24.72 31.43 4.81
C GLY A 19 -23.92 31.52 6.11
N ILE A 20 -24.08 30.59 7.06
CA ILE A 20 -23.24 30.56 8.27
C ILE A 20 -21.82 30.12 7.88
N ASN A 21 -20.87 31.05 8.02
CA ASN A 21 -19.44 30.81 7.79
C ASN A 21 -18.62 30.96 9.08
N CYS A 22 -18.90 30.09 10.06
CA CYS A 22 -18.22 30.11 11.36
C CYS A 22 -17.28 28.91 11.50
N HIS A 23 -15.98 29.16 11.58
CA HIS A 23 -14.96 28.12 11.75
C HIS A 23 -15.16 27.32 13.05
N HIS A 24 -15.56 27.99 14.14
CA HIS A 24 -15.80 27.32 15.42
C HIS A 24 -16.95 26.30 15.33
N LEU A 25 -18.05 26.68 14.67
CA LEU A 25 -19.19 25.78 14.45
C LEU A 25 -18.79 24.57 13.58
N TYR A 26 -17.99 24.79 12.53
CA TYR A 26 -17.45 23.71 11.71
C TYR A 26 -16.67 22.69 12.56
N LEU A 27 -15.76 23.16 13.42
CA LEU A 27 -14.98 22.28 14.30
C LEU A 27 -15.86 21.47 15.26
N LEU A 28 -16.90 22.09 15.83
CA LEU A 28 -17.87 21.39 16.67
C LEU A 28 -18.61 20.30 15.89
N LYS A 29 -19.03 20.58 14.66
CA LYS A 29 -19.71 19.62 13.80
C LYS A 29 -18.81 18.46 13.36
N CYS A 30 -17.52 18.72 13.14
CA CYS A 30 -16.54 17.65 12.91
C CYS A 30 -16.38 16.74 14.13
N LYS A 31 -16.30 17.30 15.35
CA LYS A 31 -16.20 16.50 16.58
C LYS A 31 -17.46 15.67 16.82
N GLU A 32 -18.63 16.26 16.58
CA GLU A 32 -19.92 15.55 16.65
C GLU A 32 -19.93 14.37 15.66
N MET A 33 -19.53 14.59 14.41
CA MET A 33 -19.41 13.55 13.39
C MET A 33 -18.48 12.40 13.84
N GLN A 34 -17.32 12.72 14.42
CA GLN A 34 -16.38 11.73 14.94
C GLN A 34 -16.98 10.88 16.04
N LEU A 35 -17.73 11.49 16.97
CA LEU A 35 -18.42 10.77 18.04
C LEU A 35 -19.52 9.87 17.47
N LEU A 36 -20.30 10.37 16.50
CA LEU A 36 -21.35 9.56 15.86
C LEU A 36 -20.76 8.33 15.18
N PHE A 37 -19.65 8.47 14.46
CA PHE A 37 -18.94 7.32 13.88
C PHE A 37 -18.50 6.34 14.96
N LYS A 38 -17.88 6.82 16.05
CA LYS A 38 -17.39 5.96 17.14
C LYS A 38 -18.49 5.17 17.86
N HIS A 39 -19.66 5.78 18.06
CA HIS A 39 -20.71 5.18 18.87
C HIS A 39 -21.72 4.37 18.07
N PHE A 40 -22.01 4.79 16.84
CA PHE A 40 -23.07 4.18 16.06
C PHE A 40 -22.56 3.30 14.94
N TYR A 41 -21.27 3.31 14.59
CA TYR A 41 -20.76 2.56 13.44
C TYR A 41 -19.64 1.61 13.82
N THR A 42 -19.61 0.44 13.15
CA THR A 42 -18.45 -0.45 13.20
C THR A 42 -17.33 0.05 12.31
N GLN A 43 -16.12 -0.47 12.50
CA GLN A 43 -14.98 -0.12 11.64
C GLN A 43 -15.23 -0.50 10.17
N GLU A 44 -15.94 -1.60 9.90
CA GLU A 44 -16.31 -2.03 8.55
C GLU A 44 -17.32 -1.07 7.92
N GLU A 45 -18.34 -0.64 8.67
CA GLU A 45 -19.33 0.32 8.18
C GLU A 45 -18.70 1.68 7.88
N ILE A 46 -17.79 2.15 8.75
CA ILE A 46 -17.01 3.37 8.54
C ILE A 46 -16.18 3.24 7.27
N ALA A 47 -15.42 2.16 7.13
CA ALA A 47 -14.60 1.90 5.96
C ALA A 47 -15.44 1.89 4.67
N GLN A 48 -16.63 1.28 4.67
CA GLN A 48 -17.53 1.28 3.51
C GLN A 48 -18.03 2.67 3.13
N ILE A 49 -18.41 3.50 4.12
CA ILE A 49 -18.88 4.87 3.88
C ILE A 49 -17.78 5.72 3.23
N PHE A 50 -16.58 5.64 3.78
CA PHE A 50 -15.43 6.37 3.26
C PHE A 50 -14.97 5.82 1.91
N TYR A 51 -15.06 4.51 1.70
CA TYR A 51 -14.74 3.88 0.41
C TYR A 51 -15.69 4.34 -0.72
N MET A 52 -16.98 4.53 -0.43
CA MET A 52 -17.96 5.03 -1.41
C MET A 52 -17.84 6.54 -1.67
N SER A 53 -17.47 7.32 -0.65
CA SER A 53 -17.35 8.79 -0.73
C SER A 53 -16.03 9.26 -1.34
N LEU A 54 -14.93 8.56 -1.03
CA LEU A 54 -13.58 8.91 -1.45
C LEU A 54 -13.17 8.22 -2.75
N GLY A 55 -14.12 7.86 -3.62
CA GLY A 55 -13.88 7.13 -4.87
C GLY A 55 -12.53 7.53 -5.48
N ASN A 56 -11.59 6.57 -5.47
CA ASN A 56 -10.19 6.66 -5.93
C ASN A 56 -9.51 8.03 -5.81
N SER A 57 -8.60 8.26 -4.84
CA SER A 57 -7.53 9.26 -5.08
C SER A 57 -6.30 9.18 -4.15
N PRO A 58 -6.36 9.31 -2.80
CA PRO A 58 -5.11 9.34 -1.98
C PRO A 58 -4.97 8.19 -0.96
N LEU A 59 -6.07 7.80 -0.31
CA LEU A 59 -6.06 6.84 0.79
C LEU A 59 -5.66 5.43 0.34
N PHE A 60 -6.04 4.99 -0.86
CA PHE A 60 -5.62 3.69 -1.36
C PHE A 60 -4.11 3.63 -1.55
N VAL A 61 -3.52 4.64 -2.21
CA VAL A 61 -2.08 4.72 -2.41
C VAL A 61 -1.35 4.79 -1.07
N GLU A 62 -1.81 5.63 -0.15
CA GLU A 62 -1.21 5.79 1.18
C GLU A 62 -1.28 4.50 2.00
N ILE A 63 -2.44 3.84 2.05
CA ILE A 63 -2.63 2.58 2.78
C ILE A 63 -1.78 1.47 2.16
N ILE A 64 -1.67 1.40 0.83
CA ILE A 64 -0.78 0.45 0.15
C ILE A 64 0.68 0.73 0.54
N LEU A 65 1.15 1.97 0.44
CA LEU A 65 2.52 2.35 0.78
C LEU A 65 2.85 2.16 2.27
N GLY A 66 1.86 2.32 3.17
CA GLY A 66 2.01 2.09 4.60
C GLY A 66 1.97 0.62 5.03
N ASN A 67 1.50 -0.29 4.18
CA ASN A 67 1.29 -1.70 4.56
C ASN A 67 2.02 -2.72 3.68
N TYR A 68 2.44 -2.38 2.46
CA TYR A 68 3.03 -3.36 1.54
C TYR A 68 4.29 -4.05 2.08
N SER A 69 5.07 -3.38 2.92
CA SER A 69 6.30 -3.92 3.52
C SER A 69 6.04 -4.96 4.61
N LYS A 70 4.81 -5.00 5.15
CA LYS A 70 4.40 -5.93 6.22
C LYS A 70 4.11 -7.35 5.70
N VAL A 71 3.95 -7.50 4.39
CA VAL A 71 3.56 -8.74 3.72
C VAL A 71 4.47 -9.04 2.54
N LYS A 72 4.42 -10.27 2.01
CA LYS A 72 5.30 -10.71 0.92
C LYS A 72 4.57 -10.91 -0.41
N THR A 73 3.25 -11.09 -0.39
CA THR A 73 2.46 -11.32 -1.61
C THR A 73 1.34 -10.31 -1.77
N SER A 74 0.91 -10.07 -3.01
CA SER A 74 -0.26 -9.23 -3.30
C SER A 74 -1.55 -9.78 -2.67
N LYS A 75 -1.68 -11.11 -2.58
CA LYS A 75 -2.82 -11.78 -1.93
C LYS A 75 -2.86 -11.52 -0.42
N GLU A 76 -1.70 -11.61 0.25
CA GLU A 76 -1.58 -11.23 1.66
C GLU A 76 -1.91 -9.75 1.88
N LEU A 77 -1.47 -8.87 0.97
CA LEU A 77 -1.78 -7.44 1.06
C LEU A 77 -3.27 -7.16 0.88
N ALA A 78 -3.92 -7.79 -0.10
CA ALA A 78 -5.36 -7.67 -0.30
C ALA A 78 -6.13 -8.13 0.95
N HIS A 79 -5.76 -9.29 1.50
CA HIS A 79 -6.39 -9.84 2.70
C HIS A 79 -6.17 -8.95 3.93
N LEU A 80 -4.95 -8.44 4.14
CA LEU A 80 -4.62 -7.53 5.24
C LEU A 80 -5.48 -6.25 5.20
N LEU A 81 -5.79 -5.78 4.00
CA LEU A 81 -6.57 -4.55 3.78
C LEU A 81 -8.08 -4.81 3.63
N GLY A 82 -8.54 -6.06 3.79
CA GLY A 82 -9.95 -6.41 3.72
C GLY A 82 -10.55 -6.42 2.30
N TYR A 83 -9.72 -6.52 1.25
CA TYR A 83 -10.18 -6.57 -0.14
C TYR A 83 -10.24 -7.99 -0.69
N SER A 84 -11.29 -8.27 -1.48
CA SER A 84 -11.25 -9.41 -2.41
C SER A 84 -10.23 -9.15 -3.53
N MET A 85 -9.64 -10.21 -4.11
CA MET A 85 -8.64 -10.04 -5.18
C MET A 85 -9.19 -9.28 -6.39
N ARG A 86 -10.46 -9.52 -6.77
CA ARG A 86 -11.11 -8.81 -7.88
C ARG A 86 -11.21 -7.30 -7.63
N GLN A 87 -11.63 -6.91 -6.42
CA GLN A 87 -11.69 -5.48 -6.05
C GLN A 87 -10.28 -4.88 -5.99
N PHE A 88 -9.33 -5.62 -5.42
CA PHE A 88 -7.95 -5.18 -5.27
C PHE A 88 -7.26 -4.93 -6.61
N GLU A 89 -7.43 -5.82 -7.59
CA GLU A 89 -6.90 -5.66 -8.94
C GLU A 89 -7.50 -4.46 -9.66
N LYS A 90 -8.82 -4.25 -9.53
CA LYS A 90 -9.49 -3.07 -10.09
C LYS A 90 -8.90 -1.77 -9.51
N LEU A 91 -8.82 -1.67 -8.19
CA LEU A 91 -8.26 -0.49 -7.51
C LEU A 91 -6.79 -0.26 -7.88
N PHE A 92 -5.99 -1.33 -7.99
CA PHE A 92 -4.60 -1.22 -8.42
C PHE A 92 -4.48 -0.68 -9.84
N LYS A 93 -5.31 -1.17 -10.77
CA LYS A 93 -5.30 -0.69 -12.14
C LYS A 93 -5.72 0.78 -12.22
N GLU A 94 -6.69 1.20 -11.42
CA GLU A 94 -7.17 2.58 -11.36
C GLU A 94 -6.17 3.55 -10.72
N ASN A 95 -5.39 3.12 -9.72
CA ASN A 95 -4.52 4.01 -8.94
C ASN A 95 -3.01 3.91 -9.30
N PHE A 96 -2.55 2.80 -9.87
CA PHE A 96 -1.14 2.55 -10.20
C PHE A 96 -0.91 2.19 -11.68
N ASP A 97 -1.98 2.04 -12.47
CA ASP A 97 -1.94 1.59 -13.87
C ASP A 97 -1.27 0.22 -14.10
N GLU A 98 -1.10 -0.57 -13.04
CA GLU A 98 -0.45 -1.88 -13.09
C GLU A 98 -1.15 -2.92 -12.20
N THR A 99 -0.77 -4.20 -12.34
CA THR A 99 -1.32 -5.27 -11.51
C THR A 99 -0.65 -5.29 -10.13
N PRO A 100 -1.37 -5.67 -9.06
CA PRO A 100 -0.78 -5.76 -7.72
C PRO A 100 0.44 -6.68 -7.65
N TYR A 101 0.42 -7.77 -8.42
CA TYR A 101 1.55 -8.70 -8.52
C TYR A 101 2.80 -8.02 -9.09
N LYS A 102 2.66 -7.30 -10.21
CA LYS A 102 3.77 -6.60 -10.86
C LYS A 102 4.36 -5.53 -9.94
N TRP A 103 3.49 -4.71 -9.34
CA TRP A 103 3.87 -3.63 -8.43
C TRP A 103 4.68 -4.13 -7.22
N MET A 104 4.23 -5.24 -6.61
CA MET A 104 4.90 -5.89 -5.48
C MET A 104 6.24 -6.51 -5.90
N GLN A 105 6.26 -7.14 -7.07
CA GLN A 105 7.47 -7.76 -7.62
C GLN A 105 8.56 -6.72 -7.90
N GLU A 106 8.23 -5.57 -8.50
CA GLU A 106 9.20 -4.50 -8.76
C GLU A 106 9.81 -3.95 -7.47
N ARG A 107 9.01 -3.82 -6.40
CA ARG A 107 9.52 -3.40 -5.09
C ARG A 107 10.38 -4.46 -4.42
N LYS A 108 9.99 -5.73 -4.51
CA LYS A 108 10.82 -6.86 -4.05
C LYS A 108 12.19 -6.83 -4.74
N VAL A 109 12.23 -6.63 -6.05
CA VAL A 109 13.46 -6.51 -6.84
C VAL A 109 14.32 -5.34 -6.34
N LYS A 110 13.72 -4.15 -6.14
CA LYS A 110 14.44 -2.97 -5.61
C LYS A 110 15.02 -3.21 -4.22
N GLN A 111 14.27 -3.83 -3.31
CA GLN A 111 14.75 -4.12 -1.95
C GLN A 111 15.89 -5.15 -1.95
N ILE A 112 15.77 -6.21 -2.75
CA ILE A 112 16.85 -7.19 -2.92
C ILE A 112 18.09 -6.50 -3.48
N LEU A 113 17.96 -5.67 -4.51
CA LEU A 113 19.08 -4.92 -5.09
C LEU A 113 19.76 -4.03 -4.04
N GLN A 114 19.00 -3.29 -3.25
CA GLN A 114 19.53 -2.43 -2.20
C GLN A 114 20.34 -3.23 -1.16
N LYS A 115 19.83 -4.38 -0.73
CA LYS A 115 20.55 -5.27 0.21
C LYS A 115 21.74 -5.97 -0.42
N LEU A 116 21.71 -6.25 -1.72
CA LEU A 116 22.85 -6.84 -2.42
C LEU A 116 24.02 -5.86 -2.54
N LYS A 117 23.75 -4.56 -2.67
CA LYS A 117 24.77 -3.49 -2.71
C LYS A 117 25.50 -3.30 -1.38
N ASP A 118 24.90 -3.74 -0.29
CA ASP A 118 25.54 -3.76 1.02
C ASP A 118 26.37 -5.06 1.16
N PRO A 119 27.72 -4.98 1.20
CA PRO A 119 28.58 -6.15 1.30
C PRO A 119 28.48 -6.82 2.68
N ASP A 120 28.07 -6.09 3.71
CA ASP A 120 28.02 -6.58 5.09
C ASP A 120 26.81 -7.49 5.33
N ILE A 121 25.78 -7.40 4.49
CA ILE A 121 24.60 -8.28 4.57
C ILE A 121 24.92 -9.64 3.91
N PRO A 122 24.87 -10.77 4.64
CA PRO A 122 25.11 -12.08 4.04
C PRO A 122 24.02 -12.49 3.04
N LEU A 123 24.39 -13.10 1.91
CA LEU A 123 23.43 -13.57 0.90
C LEU A 123 22.37 -14.53 1.49
N LYS A 124 22.77 -15.40 2.43
CA LYS A 124 21.86 -16.31 3.13
C LYS A 124 20.77 -15.55 3.91
N GLN A 125 21.11 -14.41 4.51
CA GLN A 125 20.13 -13.58 5.23
C GLN A 125 19.13 -12.97 4.26
N ILE A 126 19.59 -12.46 3.11
CA ILE A 126 18.71 -11.93 2.05
C ILE A 126 17.78 -13.04 1.55
N MET A 127 18.31 -14.24 1.28
CA MET A 127 17.50 -15.39 0.86
C MET A 127 16.41 -15.73 1.87
N TYR A 128 16.77 -15.81 3.15
CA TYR A 128 15.82 -16.09 4.23
C TYR A 128 14.71 -15.03 4.30
N GLU A 129 15.08 -13.76 4.28
CA GLU A 129 14.13 -12.63 4.38
C GLU A 129 13.11 -12.59 3.22
N PHE A 130 13.54 -12.99 2.02
CA PHE A 130 12.69 -13.04 0.83
C PHE A 130 12.14 -14.44 0.51
N LYS A 131 12.25 -15.37 1.47
CA LYS A 131 11.73 -16.75 1.41
C LYS A 131 12.23 -17.56 0.22
N PHE A 132 13.50 -17.40 -0.15
CA PHE A 132 14.16 -18.27 -1.12
C PHE A 132 14.69 -19.52 -0.44
N ASN A 133 14.06 -20.66 -0.71
CA ASN A 133 14.43 -21.95 -0.11
C ASN A 133 15.78 -22.48 -0.61
N THR A 134 16.19 -22.12 -1.83
CA THR A 134 17.42 -22.63 -2.44
C THR A 134 18.21 -21.53 -3.14
N SER A 135 19.54 -21.69 -3.15
CA SER A 135 20.45 -20.77 -3.84
C SER A 135 20.19 -20.75 -5.34
N SER A 136 19.80 -21.88 -5.94
CA SER A 136 19.46 -21.97 -7.36
C SER A 136 18.25 -21.11 -7.71
N HIS A 137 17.20 -21.13 -6.89
CA HIS A 137 16.02 -20.29 -7.09
C HIS A 137 16.37 -18.80 -6.95
N PHE A 138 17.18 -18.44 -5.94
CA PHE A 138 17.61 -17.06 -5.75
C PHE A 138 18.50 -16.56 -6.91
N ASN A 139 19.43 -17.40 -7.39
CA ASN A 139 20.28 -17.10 -8.53
C ASN A 139 19.46 -16.89 -9.80
N PHE A 140 18.51 -17.77 -10.08
CA PHE A 140 17.61 -17.63 -11.23
C PHE A 140 16.79 -16.34 -11.15
N TYR A 141 16.23 -16.04 -9.98
CA TYR A 141 15.46 -14.82 -9.75
C TYR A 141 16.30 -13.57 -10.00
N CYS A 142 17.52 -13.50 -9.47
CA CYS A 142 18.41 -12.36 -9.68
C CYS A 142 18.82 -12.22 -11.14
N LYS A 143 19.17 -13.32 -11.83
CA LYS A 143 19.46 -13.25 -13.28
C LYS A 143 18.28 -12.68 -14.07
N LYS A 144 17.08 -13.16 -13.78
CA LYS A 144 15.85 -12.76 -14.48
C LYS A 144 15.49 -11.29 -14.25
N HIS A 145 15.65 -10.78 -13.02
CA HIS A 145 15.10 -9.48 -12.63
C HIS A 145 16.15 -8.38 -12.37
N LEU A 146 17.41 -8.76 -12.13
CA LEU A 146 18.52 -7.85 -11.83
C LEU A 146 19.64 -7.92 -12.87
N GLY A 147 19.54 -8.81 -13.87
CA GLY A 147 20.53 -8.95 -14.95
C GLY A 147 21.77 -9.79 -14.60
N GLY A 148 21.90 -10.29 -13.37
CA GLY A 148 23.06 -11.07 -12.94
C GLY A 148 22.81 -11.92 -11.71
N THR A 149 23.76 -12.80 -11.36
CA THR A 149 23.72 -13.54 -10.09
C THR A 149 23.85 -12.59 -8.90
N PRO A 150 23.42 -12.97 -7.69
CA PRO A 150 23.55 -12.14 -6.49
C PRO A 150 24.97 -11.61 -6.27
N MET A 151 25.98 -12.43 -6.53
CA MET A 151 27.39 -12.06 -6.41
C MET A 151 27.83 -11.07 -7.50
N GLN A 152 27.41 -11.28 -8.76
CA GLN A 152 27.69 -10.35 -9.86
C GLN A 152 27.06 -8.97 -9.62
N VAL A 153 25.82 -8.95 -9.11
CA VAL A 153 25.10 -7.72 -8.77
C VAL A 153 25.78 -7.01 -7.59
N ARG A 154 26.19 -7.75 -6.56
CA ARG A 154 26.91 -7.21 -5.39
C ARG A 154 28.26 -6.60 -5.76
N ASN A 155 29.02 -7.28 -6.61
CA ASN A 155 30.33 -6.82 -7.05
C ASN A 155 30.26 -5.72 -8.11
N GLY A 156 29.04 -5.25 -8.45
CA GLY A 156 28.80 -4.13 -9.33
C GLY A 156 29.46 -4.28 -10.68
N HIS A 157 29.12 -5.32 -11.47
CA HIS A 157 29.62 -5.51 -12.83
C HIS A 157 31.12 -5.15 -13.00
N LYS A 158 32.01 -5.83 -12.26
CA LYS A 158 33.45 -5.85 -12.59
C LYS A 158 33.77 -6.76 -13.78
N ASP A 159 33.01 -6.65 -14.88
CA ASP A 159 33.35 -7.27 -16.17
C ASP A 159 33.54 -6.21 -17.25
N ASN A 160 34.40 -5.22 -16.94
CA ASN A 160 35.05 -4.36 -17.93
C ASN A 160 36.56 -4.18 -17.64
N LEU A 161 37.18 -5.07 -16.86
CA LEU A 161 38.61 -5.00 -16.54
C LEU A 161 39.23 -6.40 -16.34
N ILE A 162 39.23 -7.23 -17.38
CA ILE A 162 40.44 -7.93 -17.80
C ILE A 162 40.52 -7.78 -19.32
N SER A 163 41.30 -6.78 -19.72
CA SER A 163 41.75 -6.52 -21.08
C SER A 163 42.55 -7.70 -21.64
N LYS A 164 42.11 -8.27 -22.76
CA LYS A 164 42.83 -8.41 -24.04
C LYS A 164 42.15 -9.45 -24.93
#